data_AF-A0A388TF14-F1
#
_entry.id   AF-A0A388TF14-F1
#
_cell.length_a   1.000
_cell.length_b   1.000
_cell.length_c   1.000
_cell.angle_alpha   90.00
_cell.angle_beta   90.00
_cell.angle_gamma   90.00
#
_symmetry.space_group_name_H-M   'P 1'
#
loop_
_entity.id
_entity.type
_entity.pdbx_description
1 polymer ?
#
loop_
_entity_poly.entity_id
_entity_poly.type
_entity_poly.pdbx_seq_one_letter_code
_entity_poly.pdbx_strand_id
1 'polypeptide(L)'
;LNLKIQYATLEAQAEVEKANAEIKNEEERATKIKEIRANLAAKIKEIGKEHEDSSSQRNIAEKELATTQMYERGEISKREYETKIRDIGMASLESQREALLKAGEDTIEIDKKISEKRIEIAEEEAEQRKEIFEALYNAMNEIVSLFFDAELAKISQEMEDLQHYYTTDAEEARKNADKKYITEEEMQRRQLELKRKQAQAEKNQSMFNAGIQMAEGIVRIKTYLPLFRVVILQNQLLTSQHRLYISPRLTAFHFSTVQHSTNPPSFEPQAFLAAMQTHFR
;
A
#
# COMPACT_ATOMS: atom_id res chain seq x y z
N LEU A 1 -28.12 16.12 -24.19
CA LEU A 1 -29.29 15.90 -23.30
C LEU A 1 -30.58 16.55 -23.80
N ASN A 2 -30.60 17.88 -24.01
CA ASN A 2 -31.81 18.67 -24.26
C ASN A 2 -32.61 18.24 -25.50
N LEU A 3 -31.95 17.96 -26.63
CA LEU A 3 -32.61 17.54 -27.88
C LEU A 3 -33.31 16.16 -27.78
N LYS A 4 -32.70 15.17 -27.10
CA LYS A 4 -33.31 13.84 -26.93
C LYS A 4 -34.57 13.92 -26.04
N ILE A 5 -34.52 14.71 -24.96
CA ILE A 5 -35.68 14.92 -24.07
C ILE A 5 -36.79 15.68 -24.81
N GLN A 6 -36.44 16.72 -25.59
CA GLN A 6 -37.41 17.45 -26.41
C GLN A 6 -38.10 16.54 -27.44
N TYR A 7 -37.33 15.69 -28.13
CA TYR A 7 -37.89 14.72 -29.08
C TYR A 7 -38.85 13.73 -28.41
N ALA A 8 -38.46 13.12 -27.29
CA ALA A 8 -39.32 12.21 -26.53
C ALA A 8 -40.61 12.90 -26.03
N THR A 9 -40.51 14.17 -25.63
CA THR A 9 -41.67 14.96 -25.20
C THR A 9 -42.62 15.24 -26.35
N LEU A 10 -42.11 15.59 -27.53
CA LEU A 10 -42.91 15.83 -28.74
C LEU A 10 -43.59 14.54 -29.22
N GLU A 11 -42.89 13.40 -29.19
CA GLU A 11 -43.45 12.09 -29.52
C GLU A 11 -44.63 11.73 -28.60
N ALA A 12 -44.46 11.89 -27.28
CA ALA A 12 -45.52 11.64 -26.30
C ALA A 12 -46.71 12.62 -26.45
N GLN A 13 -46.45 13.87 -26.83
CA GLN A 13 -47.52 14.85 -27.12
C GLN A 13 -48.34 14.41 -28.34
N ALA A 14 -47.70 13.99 -29.42
CA ALA A 14 -48.39 13.49 -30.61
C ALA A 14 -49.23 12.23 -30.30
N GLU A 15 -48.72 11.33 -29.45
CA GLU A 15 -49.48 10.15 -29.01
C GLU A 15 -50.70 10.51 -28.15
N VAL A 16 -50.59 11.52 -27.27
CA VAL A 16 -51.72 12.02 -26.49
C VAL A 16 -52.78 12.65 -27.40
N GLU A 17 -52.37 13.45 -28.39
CA GLU A 17 -53.28 14.04 -29.37
C GLU A 17 -54.02 12.97 -30.18
N LYS A 18 -53.31 11.93 -30.62
CA LYS A 18 -53.90 10.79 -31.30
C LYS A 18 -54.90 10.03 -30.41
N ALA A 19 -54.54 9.76 -29.16
CA ALA A 19 -55.44 9.11 -28.20
C ALA A 19 -56.71 9.94 -27.93
N ASN A 20 -56.58 11.27 -27.87
CA ASN A 20 -57.73 12.18 -27.73
C ASN A 20 -58.66 12.16 -28.95
N ALA A 21 -58.11 12.00 -30.15
CA ALA A 21 -58.88 11.97 -31.40
C ALA A 21 -59.55 10.61 -31.68
N GLU A 22 -58.88 9.50 -31.36
CA GLU A 22 -59.31 8.15 -31.76
C GLU A 22 -60.16 7.44 -30.68
N ILE A 23 -59.88 7.65 -29.39
CA ILE A 23 -60.55 6.93 -28.29
C ILE A 23 -61.75 7.73 -27.80
N LYS A 24 -62.96 7.28 -28.14
CA LYS A 24 -64.22 7.95 -27.75
C LYS A 24 -64.61 7.72 -26.30
N ASN A 25 -64.22 6.59 -25.72
CA ASN A 25 -64.47 6.27 -24.31
C ASN A 25 -63.49 7.04 -23.40
N GLU A 26 -64.02 7.80 -22.45
CA GLU A 26 -63.26 8.68 -21.59
C GLU A 26 -62.36 7.92 -20.60
N GLU A 27 -62.80 6.77 -20.10
CA GLU A 27 -62.06 5.95 -19.14
C GLU A 27 -60.85 5.26 -19.81
N GLU A 28 -61.04 4.73 -21.02
CA GLU A 28 -59.98 4.14 -21.84
C GLU A 28 -58.95 5.19 -22.26
N ARG A 29 -59.41 6.39 -22.63
CA ARG A 29 -58.53 7.52 -22.99
C ARG A 29 -57.68 7.97 -21.82
N ALA A 30 -58.28 8.14 -20.63
CA ALA A 30 -57.54 8.53 -19.43
C ALA A 30 -56.48 7.48 -19.06
N THR A 31 -56.82 6.19 -19.19
CA THR A 31 -55.89 5.08 -18.96
C THR A 31 -54.73 5.12 -19.96
N LYS A 32 -55.01 5.33 -21.25
CA LYS A 32 -53.98 5.42 -22.28
C LYS A 32 -53.06 6.63 -22.09
N ILE A 33 -53.61 7.79 -21.75
CA ILE A 33 -52.81 8.99 -21.45
C ILE A 33 -51.90 8.76 -20.23
N LYS A 34 -52.39 8.05 -19.20
CA LYS A 34 -51.58 7.69 -18.03
C LYS A 34 -50.42 6.76 -18.42
N GLU A 35 -50.66 5.79 -19.28
CA GLU A 35 -49.63 4.91 -19.83
C GLU A 35 -48.58 5.68 -20.65
N ILE A 36 -49.02 6.56 -21.56
CA ILE A 36 -48.12 7.42 -22.36
C ILE A 36 -47.24 8.29 -21.45
N ARG A 37 -47.82 8.90 -20.40
CA ARG A 37 -47.06 9.69 -19.42
C ARG A 37 -46.07 8.84 -18.62
N ALA A 38 -46.44 7.62 -18.23
CA ALA A 38 -45.55 6.69 -17.54
C ALA A 38 -44.38 6.28 -18.45
N ASN A 39 -44.64 5.99 -19.72
CA ASN A 39 -43.62 5.65 -20.72
C ASN A 39 -42.68 6.84 -21.01
N LEU A 40 -43.21 8.06 -21.09
CA LEU A 40 -42.40 9.27 -21.22
C LEU A 40 -41.47 9.45 -20.00
N ALA A 41 -42.00 9.29 -18.78
CA ALA A 41 -41.20 9.38 -17.57
C ALA A 41 -40.07 8.32 -17.54
N ALA A 42 -40.36 7.09 -17.99
CA ALA A 42 -39.36 6.03 -18.12
C ALA A 42 -38.28 6.38 -19.17
N LYS A 43 -38.68 6.83 -20.37
CA LYS A 43 -37.76 7.27 -21.43
C LYS A 43 -36.88 8.44 -20.98
N ILE A 44 -37.43 9.44 -20.28
CA ILE A 44 -36.66 10.57 -19.75
C ILE A 44 -35.63 10.09 -18.73
N LYS A 45 -36.00 9.14 -17.84
CA LYS A 45 -35.08 8.55 -16.86
C LYS A 45 -33.94 7.79 -17.55
N GLU A 46 -34.23 7.02 -18.60
CA GLU A 46 -33.26 6.28 -19.40
C GLU A 46 -32.29 7.22 -20.14
N ILE A 47 -32.81 8.25 -20.82
CA ILE A 47 -32.00 9.29 -21.49
C ILE A 47 -31.09 10.01 -20.49
N GLY A 48 -31.58 10.24 -19.27
CA GLY A 48 -30.78 10.81 -18.17
C GLY A 48 -29.59 9.92 -17.81
N LYS A 49 -29.83 8.62 -17.61
CA LYS A 49 -28.78 7.62 -17.31
C LYS A 49 -27.73 7.54 -18.43
N GLU A 50 -28.16 7.38 -19.69
CA GLU A 50 -27.23 7.31 -20.85
C GLU A 50 -26.29 8.51 -20.91
N HIS A 51 -26.81 9.70 -20.60
CA HIS A 51 -26.02 10.91 -20.64
C HIS A 51 -25.04 11.03 -19.48
N GLU A 52 -25.46 10.66 -18.26
CA GLU A 52 -24.57 10.61 -17.10
C GLU A 52 -23.43 9.62 -17.34
N ASP A 53 -23.74 8.42 -17.86
CA ASP A 53 -22.75 7.39 -18.19
C ASP A 53 -21.76 7.89 -19.26
N SER A 54 -22.27 8.48 -20.36
CA SER A 54 -21.42 9.00 -21.43
C SER A 54 -20.53 10.17 -20.96
N SER A 55 -21.05 11.06 -20.12
CA SER A 55 -20.27 12.19 -19.58
C SER A 55 -19.17 11.71 -18.61
N SER A 56 -19.48 10.71 -17.79
CA SER A 56 -18.53 10.11 -16.85
C SER A 56 -17.40 9.39 -17.60
N GLN A 57 -17.73 8.63 -18.65
CA GLN A 57 -16.74 7.97 -19.51
C GLN A 57 -15.81 8.96 -20.20
N ARG A 58 -16.33 10.08 -20.71
CA ARG A 58 -15.49 11.14 -21.31
C ARG A 58 -14.53 11.75 -20.30
N ASN A 59 -15.02 12.09 -19.11
CA ASN A 59 -14.18 12.65 -18.05
C ASN A 59 -13.07 11.69 -17.62
N ILE A 60 -13.34 10.38 -17.59
CA ILE A 60 -12.33 9.35 -17.30
C ILE A 60 -11.29 9.32 -18.43
N ALA A 61 -11.72 9.22 -19.69
CA ALA A 61 -10.83 9.18 -20.84
C ALA A 61 -9.95 10.45 -20.94
N GLU A 62 -10.50 11.63 -20.63
CA GLU A 62 -9.75 12.88 -20.58
C GLU A 62 -8.68 12.85 -19.48
N LYS A 63 -9.00 12.33 -18.29
CA LYS A 63 -8.03 12.19 -17.19
C LYS A 63 -6.94 11.19 -17.51
N GLU A 64 -7.28 10.05 -18.13
CA GLU A 64 -6.31 9.05 -18.59
C GLU A 64 -5.36 9.67 -19.62
N LEU A 65 -5.91 10.31 -20.65
CA LEU A 65 -5.13 10.96 -21.70
C LEU A 65 -4.20 12.04 -21.14
N ALA A 66 -4.71 12.91 -20.25
CA ALA A 66 -3.91 13.94 -19.61
C ALA A 66 -2.76 13.34 -18.78
N THR A 67 -3.03 12.24 -18.06
CA THR A 67 -2.02 11.53 -17.26
C THR A 67 -0.96 10.88 -18.14
N THR A 68 -1.36 10.26 -19.25
CA THR A 68 -0.43 9.70 -20.25
C THR A 68 0.44 10.78 -20.88
N GLN A 69 -0.13 11.93 -21.24
CA GLN A 69 0.64 13.06 -21.77
C GLN A 69 1.65 13.62 -20.75
N MET A 70 1.31 13.68 -19.47
CA MET A 70 2.26 14.06 -18.41
C MET A 70 3.43 13.08 -18.35
N TYR A 71 3.16 11.78 -18.46
CA TYR A 71 4.20 10.74 -18.47
C TYR A 71 5.09 10.80 -19.71
N GLU A 72 4.49 10.92 -20.90
CA GLU A 72 5.23 11.02 -22.17
C GLU A 72 6.11 12.27 -22.24
N ARG A 73 5.70 13.36 -21.61
CA ARG A 73 6.49 14.59 -21.47
C ARG A 73 7.56 14.52 -20.36
N GLY A 74 7.60 13.43 -19.60
CA GLY A 74 8.53 13.25 -18.47
C GLY A 74 8.21 14.12 -17.26
N GLU A 75 6.99 14.66 -17.17
CA GLU A 75 6.54 15.51 -16.06
C GLU A 75 6.25 14.69 -14.79
N ILE A 76 5.96 13.40 -14.96
CA ILE A 76 5.73 12.44 -13.88
C ILE A 76 6.57 11.19 -14.09
N SER A 77 6.97 10.55 -12.99
CA SER A 77 7.66 9.26 -13.03
C SER A 77 6.73 8.12 -13.49
N LYS A 78 7.30 7.02 -13.96
CA LYS A 78 6.54 5.79 -14.30
C LYS A 78 5.66 5.33 -13.13
N ARG A 79 6.19 5.40 -11.90
CA ARG A 79 5.46 5.01 -10.69
C ARG A 79 4.25 5.91 -10.44
N GLU A 80 4.43 7.23 -10.53
CA GLU A 80 3.33 8.18 -10.37
C GLU A 80 2.27 8.04 -11.46
N TYR A 81 2.69 7.72 -12.69
CA TYR A 81 1.77 7.40 -13.78
C TYR A 81 0.91 6.17 -13.44
N GLU A 82 1.53 5.06 -13.03
CA GLU A 82 0.82 3.84 -12.67
C GLU A 82 -0.16 4.06 -11.51
N THR A 83 0.25 4.81 -10.47
CA THR A 83 -0.64 5.18 -9.37
C THR A 83 -1.83 6.01 -9.85
N LYS A 84 -1.59 7.05 -10.64
CA LYS A 84 -2.67 7.91 -11.15
C LYS A 84 -3.67 7.15 -12.03
N ILE A 85 -3.20 6.26 -12.89
CA ILE A 85 -4.08 5.43 -13.73
C ILE A 85 -4.91 4.48 -12.86
N ARG A 86 -4.34 3.88 -11.81
CA ARG A 86 -5.10 3.06 -10.86
C ARG A 86 -6.18 3.87 -10.15
N ASP A 87 -5.83 5.06 -9.66
CA ASP A 87 -6.77 5.95 -8.97
C ASP A 87 -7.93 6.36 -9.87
N ILE A 88 -7.66 6.65 -11.15
CA ILE A 88 -8.69 6.95 -12.15
C ILE A 88 -9.61 5.74 -12.34
N GLY A 89 -9.05 4.54 -12.47
CA GLY A 89 -9.84 3.31 -12.58
C GLY A 89 -10.69 3.02 -11.34
N MET A 90 -10.16 3.26 -10.14
CA MET A 90 -10.90 3.11 -8.88
C MET A 90 -12.04 4.13 -8.76
N ALA A 91 -11.76 5.41 -9.05
CA ALA A 91 -12.77 6.46 -9.04
C ALA A 91 -13.90 6.18 -10.05
N SER A 92 -13.59 5.57 -11.20
CA SER A 92 -14.60 5.12 -12.17
C SER A 92 -15.56 4.10 -11.57
N LEU A 93 -15.03 3.06 -10.90
CA LEU A 93 -15.86 2.03 -10.29
C LEU A 93 -16.70 2.58 -9.13
N GLU A 94 -16.14 3.47 -8.32
CA GLU A 94 -16.87 4.15 -7.24
C GLU A 94 -18.00 5.04 -7.77
N SER A 95 -17.75 5.76 -8.87
CA SER A 95 -18.79 6.53 -9.56
C SER A 95 -19.91 5.65 -10.11
N GLN A 96 -19.59 4.49 -10.69
CA GLN A 96 -20.60 3.52 -11.16
C GLN A 96 -21.43 2.98 -10.00
N ARG A 97 -20.80 2.69 -8.87
CA ARG A 97 -21.47 2.26 -7.64
C ARG A 97 -22.48 3.30 -7.15
N GLU A 98 -22.08 4.57 -7.10
CA GLU A 98 -22.97 5.67 -6.69
C GLU A 98 -24.16 5.84 -7.63
N ALA A 99 -23.95 5.68 -8.94
CA ALA A 99 -25.02 5.73 -9.93
C ALA A 99 -26.05 4.60 -9.70
N LEU A 100 -25.59 3.37 -9.47
CA LEU A 100 -26.45 2.23 -9.14
C LEU A 100 -27.23 2.45 -7.84
N LEU A 101 -26.58 2.98 -6.79
CA LEU A 101 -27.24 3.32 -5.53
C LEU A 101 -28.35 4.37 -5.72
N LYS A 102 -28.09 5.42 -6.50
CA LYS A 102 -29.09 6.45 -6.82
C LYS A 102 -30.24 5.88 -7.64
N ALA A 103 -29.96 4.88 -8.49
CA ALA A 103 -30.97 4.20 -9.28
C ALA A 103 -31.80 3.18 -8.48
N GLY A 104 -31.34 2.79 -7.27
CA GLY A 104 -31.92 1.72 -6.47
C GLY A 104 -31.62 0.32 -7.03
N GLU A 105 -30.55 0.20 -7.80
CA GLU A 105 -30.11 -1.03 -8.47
C GLU A 105 -29.09 -1.79 -7.62
N ASP A 106 -28.91 -3.07 -7.95
CA ASP A 106 -27.97 -3.94 -7.24
C ASP A 106 -26.52 -3.50 -7.51
N THR A 107 -25.72 -3.44 -6.45
CA THR A 107 -24.32 -3.00 -6.47
C THR A 107 -23.33 -4.15 -6.28
N ILE A 108 -23.80 -5.38 -6.08
CA ILE A 108 -22.95 -6.53 -5.73
C ILE A 108 -21.79 -6.73 -6.72
N GLU A 109 -22.06 -6.66 -8.02
CA GLU A 109 -21.01 -6.88 -9.02
C GLU A 109 -19.94 -5.79 -9.01
N ILE A 110 -20.34 -4.52 -8.85
CA ILE A 110 -19.42 -3.40 -8.75
C ILE A 110 -18.63 -3.45 -7.44
N ASP A 111 -19.27 -3.78 -6.32
CA ASP A 111 -18.64 -3.91 -5.01
C ASP A 111 -17.59 -5.03 -5.00
N LYS A 112 -17.88 -6.13 -5.71
CA LYS A 112 -16.90 -7.20 -5.94
C LYS A 112 -15.70 -6.70 -6.74
N LYS A 113 -15.92 -6.01 -7.87
CA LYS A 113 -14.83 -5.44 -8.71
C LYS A 113 -13.97 -4.43 -7.95
N ILE A 114 -14.59 -3.56 -7.14
CA ILE A 114 -13.90 -2.61 -6.26
C ILE A 114 -13.03 -3.35 -5.25
N SER A 115 -13.56 -4.42 -4.65
CA SER A 115 -12.82 -5.23 -3.67
C SER A 115 -11.63 -5.95 -4.30
N GLU A 116 -11.83 -6.61 -5.44
CA GLU A 116 -10.78 -7.28 -6.19
C GLU A 116 -9.65 -6.31 -6.57
N LYS A 117 -10.02 -5.12 -7.07
CA LYS A 117 -9.03 -4.10 -7.45
C LYS A 117 -8.28 -3.53 -6.26
N ARG A 118 -8.92 -3.41 -5.10
CA ARG A 118 -8.25 -3.01 -3.84
C ARG A 118 -7.30 -4.09 -3.33
N ILE A 119 -7.62 -5.37 -3.53
CA ILE A 119 -6.72 -6.48 -3.20
C ILE A 119 -5.50 -6.43 -4.11
N GLU A 120 -5.69 -6.31 -5.43
CA GLU A 120 -4.61 -6.19 -6.42
C GLU A 120 -3.66 -5.03 -6.08
N ILE A 121 -4.21 -3.84 -5.79
CA ILE A 121 -3.40 -2.68 -5.36
C ILE A 121 -2.60 -3.00 -4.09
N ALA A 122 -3.23 -3.63 -3.09
CA ALA A 122 -2.58 -3.97 -1.84
C ALA A 122 -1.48 -5.03 -2.01
N GLU A 123 -1.66 -6.01 -2.89
CA GLU A 123 -0.68 -7.03 -3.21
C GLU A 123 0.55 -6.42 -3.92
N GLU A 124 0.32 -5.58 -4.92
CA GLU A 124 1.41 -4.90 -5.63
C GLU A 124 2.17 -3.92 -4.71
N GLU A 125 1.48 -3.17 -3.84
CA GLU A 125 2.14 -2.32 -2.85
C GLU A 125 2.97 -3.13 -1.85
N ALA A 126 2.46 -4.30 -1.45
CA ALA A 126 3.15 -5.22 -0.57
C ALA A 126 4.43 -5.77 -1.23
N GLU A 127 4.36 -6.15 -2.50
CA GLU A 127 5.50 -6.62 -3.29
C GLU A 127 6.54 -5.52 -3.50
N GLN A 128 6.12 -4.30 -3.89
CA GLN A 128 7.03 -3.17 -4.01
C GLN A 128 7.73 -2.83 -2.69
N ARG A 129 7.01 -2.89 -1.55
CA ARG A 129 7.63 -2.67 -0.23
C ARG A 129 8.64 -3.75 0.10
N LYS A 130 8.36 -5.00 -0.27
CA LYS A 130 9.28 -6.12 -0.09
C LYS A 130 10.55 -5.93 -0.93
N GLU A 131 10.42 -5.59 -2.21
CA GLU A 131 11.56 -5.31 -3.09
C GLU A 131 12.44 -4.17 -2.57
N ILE A 132 11.83 -3.05 -2.16
CA ILE A 132 12.56 -1.91 -1.58
C ILE A 132 13.30 -2.35 -0.31
N PHE A 133 12.64 -3.14 0.54
CA PHE A 133 13.24 -3.61 1.77
C PHE A 133 14.38 -4.59 1.52
N GLU A 134 14.24 -5.52 0.56
CA GLU A 134 15.31 -6.44 0.15
C GLU A 134 16.50 -5.68 -0.44
N ALA A 135 16.26 -4.68 -1.30
CA ALA A 135 17.32 -3.82 -1.83
C ALA A 135 18.05 -3.04 -0.73
N LEU A 136 17.30 -2.48 0.23
CA LEU A 136 17.87 -1.79 1.39
C LEU A 136 18.66 -2.75 2.29
N TYR A 137 18.12 -3.94 2.55
CA TYR A 137 18.76 -4.98 3.34
C TYR A 137 20.10 -5.40 2.74
N ASN A 138 20.13 -5.66 1.43
CA ASN A 138 21.36 -6.02 0.72
C ASN A 138 22.40 -4.90 0.80
N ALA A 139 22.01 -3.64 0.54
CA ALA A 139 22.90 -2.49 0.65
C ALA A 139 23.43 -2.29 2.08
N MET A 140 22.58 -2.48 3.10
CA MET A 140 23.01 -2.39 4.50
C MET A 140 23.99 -3.50 4.87
N ASN A 141 23.72 -4.75 4.46
CA ASN A 141 24.63 -5.85 4.72
C ASN A 141 26.00 -5.64 4.06
N GLU A 142 26.05 -5.15 2.82
CA GLU A 142 27.31 -4.83 2.15
C GLU A 142 28.13 -3.77 2.90
N ILE A 143 27.49 -2.68 3.33
CA ILE A 143 28.14 -1.60 4.08
C ILE A 143 28.66 -2.12 5.43
N VAL A 144 27.86 -2.94 6.12
CA VAL A 144 28.18 -3.43 7.46
C VAL A 144 29.28 -4.48 7.43
N SER A 145 29.23 -5.42 6.47
CA SER A 145 30.32 -6.36 6.22
C SER A 145 31.62 -5.59 5.96
N LEU A 146 31.60 -4.60 5.07
CA LEU A 146 32.80 -3.80 4.78
C LEU A 146 33.34 -3.06 6.01
N PHE A 147 32.46 -2.53 6.86
CA PHE A 147 32.85 -1.85 8.10
C PHE A 147 33.50 -2.80 9.12
N PHE A 148 32.82 -3.92 9.46
CA PHE A 148 33.33 -4.86 10.45
C PHE A 148 34.54 -5.64 9.93
N ASP A 149 34.61 -5.98 8.64
CA ASP A 149 35.77 -6.62 8.05
C ASP A 149 37.00 -5.71 8.10
N ALA A 150 36.84 -4.41 7.83
CA ALA A 150 37.93 -3.44 7.94
C ALA A 150 38.39 -3.26 9.40
N GLU A 151 37.46 -3.23 10.35
CA GLU A 151 37.77 -3.13 11.78
C GLU A 151 38.50 -4.39 12.30
N LEU A 152 38.03 -5.58 11.92
CA LEU A 152 38.67 -6.84 12.26
C LEU A 152 40.05 -6.98 11.61
N ALA A 153 40.20 -6.59 10.34
CA ALA A 153 41.48 -6.57 9.65
C ALA A 153 42.49 -5.66 10.34
N LYS A 154 42.05 -4.46 10.76
CA LYS A 154 42.90 -3.53 11.52
C LYS A 154 43.32 -4.12 12.87
N ILE A 155 42.41 -4.74 13.62
CA ILE A 155 42.74 -5.38 14.91
C ILE A 155 43.70 -6.56 14.71
N SER A 156 43.52 -7.34 13.64
CA SER A 156 44.43 -8.44 13.28
C SER A 156 45.83 -7.92 12.96
N GLN A 157 45.91 -6.83 12.19
CA GLN A 157 47.18 -6.17 11.88
C GLN A 157 47.84 -5.61 13.14
N GLU A 158 47.09 -4.98 14.05
CA GLU A 158 47.63 -4.51 15.34
C GLU A 158 48.15 -5.67 16.22
N MET A 159 47.53 -6.86 16.16
CA MET A 159 48.04 -8.06 16.83
C MET A 159 49.33 -8.58 16.20
N GLU A 160 49.39 -8.65 14.87
CA GLU A 160 50.59 -9.07 14.13
C GLU A 160 51.76 -8.12 14.36
N ASP A 161 51.51 -6.81 14.26
CA ASP A 161 52.50 -5.76 14.53
C ASP A 161 53.02 -5.86 15.96
N LEU A 162 52.13 -6.02 16.96
CA LEU A 162 52.54 -6.17 18.36
C LEU A 162 53.45 -7.39 18.57
N GLN A 163 53.16 -8.49 17.88
CA GLN A 163 53.96 -9.72 17.94
C GLN A 163 55.30 -9.57 17.20
N HIS A 164 55.31 -8.84 16.08
CA HIS A 164 56.52 -8.52 15.33
C HIS A 164 57.44 -7.56 16.09
N TYR A 165 56.91 -6.50 16.72
CA TYR A 165 57.68 -5.59 17.56
C TYR A 165 58.28 -6.32 18.75
N TYR A 166 57.52 -7.17 19.44
CA TYR A 166 58.06 -7.95 20.56
C TYR A 166 59.22 -8.86 20.12
N THR A 167 59.07 -9.59 19.01
CA THR A 167 60.12 -10.51 18.54
C THR A 167 61.36 -9.77 18.01
N THR A 168 61.17 -8.66 17.30
CA THR A 168 62.28 -7.88 16.71
C THR A 168 62.99 -7.03 17.77
N ASP A 169 62.25 -6.35 18.65
CA ASP A 169 62.83 -5.56 19.74
C ASP A 169 63.44 -6.45 20.84
N ALA A 170 62.95 -7.68 21.06
CA ALA A 170 63.62 -8.65 21.93
C ALA A 170 65.02 -9.01 21.42
N GLU A 171 65.15 -9.23 20.11
CA GLU A 171 66.42 -9.57 19.49
C GLU A 171 67.38 -8.37 19.41
N GLU A 172 66.84 -7.15 19.20
CA GLU A 172 67.64 -5.93 19.15
C GLU A 172 68.03 -5.40 20.54
N ALA A 173 67.17 -5.48 21.54
CA ALA A 173 67.49 -5.11 22.94
C ALA A 173 68.53 -6.06 23.55
N ARG A 174 68.60 -7.33 23.10
CA ARG A 174 69.73 -8.23 23.42
C ARG A 174 71.07 -7.74 22.89
N LYS A 175 71.07 -6.92 21.82
CA LYS A 175 72.28 -6.41 21.14
C LYS A 175 72.63 -4.96 21.53
N ASN A 176 71.70 -4.20 22.11
CA ASN A 176 71.87 -2.80 22.48
C ASN A 176 71.16 -2.47 23.80
N ALA A 177 71.93 -2.10 24.84
CA ALA A 177 71.42 -1.89 26.20
C ALA A 177 70.49 -0.67 26.38
N ASP A 178 70.53 0.28 25.43
CA ASP A 178 69.77 1.53 25.51
C ASP A 178 68.36 1.46 24.89
N LYS A 179 67.99 0.34 24.25
CA LYS A 179 66.65 0.18 23.64
C LYS A 179 65.62 -0.31 24.65
N LYS A 180 64.47 0.38 24.71
CA LYS A 180 63.35 0.04 25.60
C LYS A 180 62.64 -1.23 25.12
N TYR A 181 62.76 -2.30 25.91
CA TYR A 181 62.03 -3.55 25.73
C TYR A 181 60.60 -3.43 26.27
N ILE A 182 59.61 -3.88 25.50
CA ILE A 182 58.24 -4.08 26.00
C ILE A 182 58.28 -5.32 26.90
N THR A 183 57.86 -5.20 28.16
CA THR A 183 57.88 -6.34 29.08
C THR A 183 56.88 -7.43 28.64
N GLU A 184 57.16 -8.68 28.97
CA GLU A 184 56.27 -9.82 28.74
C GLU A 184 54.84 -9.54 29.24
N GLU A 185 54.73 -8.94 30.43
CA GLU A 185 53.46 -8.57 31.05
C GLU A 185 52.71 -7.50 30.26
N GLU A 186 53.42 -6.50 29.72
CA GLU A 186 52.79 -5.44 28.93
C GLU A 186 52.33 -5.95 27.56
N MET A 187 53.08 -6.87 26.95
CA MET A 187 52.69 -7.56 25.71
C MET A 187 51.44 -8.43 25.93
N GLN A 188 51.42 -9.25 26.98
CA GLN A 188 50.25 -10.07 27.33
C GLN A 188 49.02 -9.20 27.63
N ARG A 189 49.21 -8.09 28.34
CA ARG A 189 48.14 -7.12 28.61
C ARG A 189 47.57 -6.53 27.32
N ARG A 190 48.42 -6.10 26.39
CA ARG A 190 47.99 -5.52 25.10
C ARG A 190 47.32 -6.56 24.19
N GLN A 191 47.85 -7.79 24.12
CA GLN A 191 47.18 -8.88 23.41
C GLN A 191 45.79 -9.16 23.98
N LEU A 192 45.65 -9.18 25.31
CA LEU A 192 44.37 -9.44 25.95
C LEU A 192 43.37 -8.30 25.73
N GLU A 193 43.85 -7.05 25.65
CA GLU A 193 43.04 -5.90 25.25
C GLU A 193 42.58 -6.00 23.79
N LEU A 194 43.47 -6.34 22.86
CA LEU A 194 43.13 -6.53 21.43
C LEU A 194 42.15 -7.69 21.23
N LYS A 195 42.33 -8.82 21.91
CA LYS A 195 41.38 -9.94 21.89
C LYS A 195 40.00 -9.55 22.42
N ARG A 196 39.94 -8.71 23.45
CA ARG A 196 38.66 -8.17 23.96
C ARG A 196 38.00 -7.26 22.92
N LYS A 197 38.76 -6.39 22.24
CA LYS A 197 38.24 -5.55 21.15
C LYS A 197 37.72 -6.39 19.98
N GLN A 198 38.45 -7.42 19.58
CA GLN A 198 38.02 -8.37 18.55
C GLN A 198 36.68 -9.05 18.93
N ALA A 199 36.60 -9.63 20.12
CA ALA A 199 35.38 -10.29 20.60
C ALA A 199 34.20 -9.31 20.73
N GLN A 200 34.48 -8.04 21.07
CA GLN A 200 33.47 -6.97 21.10
C GLN A 200 32.96 -6.64 19.69
N ALA A 201 33.84 -6.53 18.70
CA ALA A 201 33.48 -6.29 17.30
C ALA A 201 32.63 -7.43 16.72
N GLU A 202 33.03 -8.69 16.94
CA GLU A 202 32.27 -9.89 16.53
C GLU A 202 30.88 -9.95 17.21
N LYS A 203 30.82 -9.58 18.50
CA LYS A 203 29.54 -9.47 19.23
C LYS A 203 28.65 -8.37 18.65
N ASN A 204 29.22 -7.22 18.28
CA ASN A 204 28.46 -6.13 17.68
C ASN A 204 27.92 -6.51 16.29
N GLN A 205 28.73 -7.17 15.46
CA GLN A 205 28.32 -7.70 14.16
C GLN A 205 27.15 -8.70 14.29
N SER A 206 27.25 -9.65 15.23
CA SER A 206 26.18 -10.63 15.46
C SER A 206 24.89 -10.02 16.01
N MET A 207 24.98 -9.05 16.93
CA MET A 207 23.82 -8.31 17.44
C MET A 207 23.16 -7.47 16.34
N PHE A 208 23.95 -6.86 15.45
CA PHE A 208 23.43 -6.13 14.30
C PHE A 208 22.68 -7.05 13.35
N ASN A 209 23.27 -8.20 12.99
CA ASN A 209 22.62 -9.21 12.15
C ASN A 209 21.31 -9.73 12.76
N ALA A 210 21.29 -9.97 14.08
CA ALA A 210 20.07 -10.35 14.80
C ALA A 210 19.00 -9.24 14.77
N GLY A 211 19.42 -7.98 14.92
CA GLY A 211 18.54 -6.81 14.81
C GLY A 211 17.92 -6.67 13.43
N ILE A 212 18.70 -6.89 12.38
CA ILE A 212 18.17 -6.90 11.01
C ILE A 212 17.15 -8.02 10.83
N GLN A 213 17.45 -9.27 11.23
CA GLN A 213 16.49 -10.39 11.12
C GLN A 213 15.17 -10.11 11.84
N MET A 214 15.21 -9.46 13.02
CA MET A 214 14.00 -9.00 13.70
C MET A 214 13.24 -7.94 12.89
N ALA A 215 13.94 -6.98 12.29
CA ALA A 215 13.33 -5.99 11.42
C ALA A 215 12.66 -6.64 10.20
N GLU A 216 13.29 -7.63 9.55
CA GLU A 216 12.67 -8.38 8.45
C GLU A 216 11.37 -9.05 8.89
N GLY A 217 11.35 -9.64 10.08
CA GLY A 217 10.15 -10.25 10.68
C GLY A 217 9.01 -9.24 10.85
N ILE A 218 9.31 -8.05 11.37
CA ILE A 218 8.33 -6.97 11.57
C ILE A 218 7.80 -6.47 10.22
N VAL A 219 8.67 -6.28 9.23
CA VAL A 219 8.26 -5.84 7.89
C VAL A 219 7.35 -6.87 7.24
N ARG A 220 7.71 -8.17 7.26
CA ARG A 220 6.84 -9.24 6.75
C ARG A 220 5.45 -9.17 7.38
N ILE A 221 5.36 -9.08 8.71
CA ILE A 221 4.07 -8.98 9.42
C ILE A 221 3.27 -7.75 8.98
N LYS A 222 3.91 -6.57 8.87
CA LYS A 222 3.26 -5.34 8.41
C LYS A 222 2.80 -5.40 6.96
N THR A 223 3.54 -6.06 6.09
CA THR A 223 3.23 -6.22 4.67
C THR A 223 2.00 -7.13 4.46
N TYR A 224 1.78 -8.14 5.30
CA TYR A 224 0.61 -9.02 5.20
C TYR A 224 -0.65 -8.53 5.96
N LEU A 225 -0.49 -7.63 6.93
CA LEU A 225 -1.61 -7.04 7.71
C LEU A 225 -2.75 -6.40 6.89
N PRO A 226 -2.51 -5.64 5.79
CA PRO A 226 -3.60 -5.09 4.98
C PRO A 226 -4.43 -6.18 4.28
N LEU A 227 -3.81 -7.27 3.82
CA LEU A 227 -4.49 -8.39 3.17
C LEU A 227 -5.45 -9.12 4.13
N PHE A 228 -5.04 -9.31 5.39
CA PHE A 228 -5.91 -9.89 6.42
C PHE A 228 -7.16 -9.04 6.71
N ARG A 229 -7.04 -7.70 6.70
CA ARG A 229 -8.21 -6.81 6.91
C ARG A 229 -9.22 -6.91 5.77
N VAL A 230 -8.75 -7.01 4.52
CA VAL A 230 -9.65 -7.12 3.36
C VAL A 230 -10.36 -8.48 3.34
N VAL A 231 -9.66 -9.58 3.64
CA VAL A 231 -10.26 -10.92 3.75
C VAL A 231 -11.29 -11.01 4.87
N ILE A 232 -11.04 -10.36 6.02
CA ILE A 232 -12.02 -10.31 7.13
C ILE A 232 -13.26 -9.50 6.73
N LEU A 233 -13.11 -8.36 6.06
CA LEU A 233 -14.23 -7.54 5.58
C LEU A 233 -15.07 -8.28 4.53
N GLN A 234 -14.43 -9.03 3.63
CA GLN A 234 -15.11 -9.83 2.61
C GLN A 234 -15.92 -10.98 3.23
N ASN A 235 -15.36 -11.65 4.25
CA ASN A 235 -16.07 -12.66 5.04
C ASN A 235 -17.21 -12.08 5.89
N GLN A 236 -17.07 -10.86 6.43
CA GLN A 236 -18.16 -10.16 7.13
C GLN A 236 -19.29 -9.74 6.18
N LEU A 237 -18.97 -9.32 4.95
CA LEU A 237 -19.97 -9.03 3.93
C LEU A 237 -20.78 -10.30 3.56
N LEU A 238 -20.08 -11.43 3.35
CA LEU A 238 -20.69 -12.73 3.03
C LEU A 238 -21.55 -13.28 4.19
N THR A 239 -21.12 -13.14 5.44
CA THR A 239 -21.89 -13.63 6.61
C THR A 239 -23.09 -12.75 6.95
N SER A 240 -23.04 -11.45 6.65
CA SER A 240 -24.18 -10.53 6.78
C SER A 240 -25.30 -10.87 5.77
N GLN A 241 -24.94 -11.38 4.59
CA GLN A 241 -25.87 -11.86 3.56
C GLN A 241 -26.58 -13.16 3.99
N HIS A 242 -25.91 -14.08 4.68
CA HIS A 242 -26.57 -15.27 5.23
C HIS A 242 -27.58 -14.97 6.34
N ARG A 243 -27.40 -13.86 7.10
CA ARG A 243 -28.39 -13.43 8.11
C ARG A 243 -29.63 -12.76 7.51
N LEU A 244 -29.61 -12.30 6.26
CA LEU A 244 -30.77 -11.74 5.58
C LEU A 244 -31.67 -12.79 4.92
N TYR A 245 -31.20 -14.04 4.80
CA TYR A 245 -31.97 -15.16 4.24
C TYR A 245 -32.53 -16.15 5.29
N ILE A 246 -32.31 -15.90 6.58
CA ILE A 246 -32.86 -16.72 7.67
C ILE A 246 -33.76 -15.82 8.53
N SER A 247 -35.03 -16.21 8.65
CA SER A 247 -36.12 -15.44 9.27
C SER A 247 -35.77 -14.74 10.60
N PRO A 248 -36.41 -13.62 10.93
CA PRO A 248 -36.14 -12.91 12.17
C PRO A 248 -36.82 -13.63 13.34
N ARG A 249 -36.09 -14.52 14.01
CA ARG A 249 -36.39 -14.86 15.41
C ARG A 249 -35.10 -14.90 16.23
N LEU A 250 -35.02 -13.91 17.13
CA LEU A 250 -34.25 -13.91 18.38
C LEU A 250 -32.73 -14.00 18.23
N THR A 251 -32.05 -12.85 18.36
CA THR A 251 -31.27 -12.54 19.57
C THR A 251 -30.60 -11.18 19.43
N ALA A 252 -30.92 -10.27 20.36
CA ALA A 252 -30.14 -9.06 20.58
C ALA A 252 -28.78 -9.47 21.15
N PHE A 253 -27.72 -9.30 20.36
CA PHE A 253 -26.35 -9.23 20.86
C PHE A 253 -25.86 -7.81 20.61
N HIS A 254 -25.83 -7.01 21.68
CA HIS A 254 -25.11 -5.75 21.71
C HIS A 254 -23.61 -6.05 21.56
N PHE A 255 -23.06 -5.78 20.38
CA PHE A 255 -21.63 -5.55 20.24
C PHE A 255 -21.37 -4.08 20.54
N SER A 256 -20.74 -3.81 21.69
CA SER A 256 -20.19 -2.49 21.97
C SER A 256 -19.05 -2.23 20.98
N THR A 257 -19.13 -1.09 20.31
CA THR A 257 -18.05 -0.56 19.48
C THR A 257 -16.93 -0.10 20.41
N VAL A 258 -15.89 -0.93 20.56
CA VAL A 258 -14.63 -0.48 21.12
C VAL A 258 -13.95 0.38 20.08
N GLN A 259 -14.01 1.70 20.25
CA GLN A 259 -13.14 2.64 19.55
C GLN A 259 -11.71 2.44 20.06
N HIS A 260 -10.96 1.53 19.43
CA HIS A 260 -9.51 1.56 19.55
C HIS A 260 -8.96 2.65 18.62
N SER A 261 -8.48 3.73 19.23
CA SER A 261 -7.52 4.66 18.63
C SER A 261 -6.37 3.84 18.04
N THR A 262 -6.29 3.81 16.70
CA THR A 262 -5.39 2.96 15.93
C THR A 262 -4.53 3.80 15.00
N ASN A 263 -3.90 4.83 15.55
CA ASN A 263 -2.65 5.33 14.98
C ASN A 263 -1.50 4.56 15.62
N PRO A 264 -1.04 3.42 15.06
CA PRO A 264 0.26 2.89 15.45
C PRO A 264 1.34 3.90 14.99
N PRO A 265 2.43 4.06 15.74
CA PRO A 265 3.47 5.02 15.42
C PRO A 265 3.99 4.77 13.99
N SER A 266 4.06 5.84 13.20
CA SER A 266 4.74 5.85 11.91
C SER A 266 6.17 5.37 12.14
N PHE A 267 6.56 4.31 11.44
CA PHE A 267 7.96 3.91 11.40
C PHE A 267 8.67 4.93 10.51
N GLU A 268 9.30 5.93 11.13
CA GLU A 268 10.18 6.85 10.43
C GLU A 268 11.56 6.21 10.32
N PRO A 269 12.03 5.85 9.11
CA PRO A 269 13.36 5.29 8.91
C PRO A 269 14.46 6.19 9.48
N GLN A 270 14.22 7.50 9.50
CA GLN A 270 15.13 8.49 10.09
C GLN A 270 15.22 8.37 11.61
N ALA A 271 14.11 8.05 12.31
CA ALA A 271 14.11 7.84 13.75
C ALA A 271 14.85 6.55 14.15
N PHE A 272 14.73 5.49 13.35
CA PHE A 272 15.51 4.25 13.54
C PHE A 272 17.01 4.49 13.29
N LEU A 273 17.37 5.21 12.22
CA LEU A 273 18.76 5.59 11.95
C LEU A 273 19.35 6.48 13.05
N ALA A 274 18.57 7.41 13.60
CA ALA A 274 18.99 8.26 14.72
C ALA A 274 19.17 7.47 16.04
N ALA A 275 18.30 6.49 16.31
CA ALA A 275 18.44 5.58 17.45
C ALA A 275 19.68 4.68 17.33
N MET A 276 20.02 4.24 16.11
CA MET A 276 21.25 3.49 15.85
C MET A 276 22.49 4.37 16.04
N GLN A 277 22.52 5.58 15.50
CA GLN A 277 23.64 6.53 15.68
C GLN A 277 23.91 6.90 17.15
N THR A 278 22.89 6.81 18.01
CA THR A 278 23.02 7.10 19.46
C THR A 278 23.46 5.90 20.28
N HIS A 279 23.27 4.67 19.81
CA HIS A 279 23.77 3.45 20.47
C HIS A 279 25.19 3.05 20.05
N PHE A 280 25.69 3.59 18.94
CA PHE A 280 27.04 3.31 18.41
C PHE A 280 28.04 4.47 18.60
N ARG A 281 27.77 5.40 19.54
CA ARG A 281 28.76 6.35 20.09
C ARG A 281 29.18 5.91 21.48
#